data_AF-A0A6B1FYV2-F1
#
_entry.id   AF-A0A6B1FYV2-F1
#
_cell.length_a   1.000
_cell.length_b   1.000
_cell.length_c   1.000
_cell.angle_alpha   90.00
_cell.angle_beta   90.00
_cell.angle_gamma   90.00
#
_symmetry.space_group_name_H-M   'P 1'
#
loop_
_entity.id
_entity.type
_entity.pdbx_description
1 polymer ?
#
loop_
_entity_poly.entity_id
_entity_poly.type
_entity_poly.pdbx_seq_one_letter_code
_entity_poly.pdbx_strand_id
1 'polypeptide(L)'
;NLTIADHTDRDDPFWHDRQQWMDGIDALAALPNTICKISGIIARTRPGWTAADLAPAVNHCLDSFGPDRVVFGGDWPVCTLGADATYRAWVEALKEIIADRSETEQRKLLHDNAAAFYALA
;
A
#
# COMPACT_ATOMS: atom_id res chain seq x y z
N ASN A 1 -6.59 -0.36 7.98
CA ASN A 1 -5.54 0.60 7.60
C ASN A 1 -4.20 -0.11 7.62
N LEU A 2 -3.49 -0.09 6.49
CA LEU A 2 -2.13 -0.64 6.34
C LEU A 2 -1.15 0.32 7.01
N THR A 3 -1.01 0.21 8.32
CA THR A 3 -0.07 1.04 9.09
C THR A 3 0.76 0.12 9.95
N ILE A 4 2.05 0.04 9.67
CA ILE A 4 3.02 -0.48 10.63
C ILE A 4 2.91 0.44 11.84
N ALA A 5 2.33 -0.07 12.91
CA ALA A 5 2.06 0.67 14.11
C ALA A 5 3.37 1.02 14.82
N ASP A 6 3.93 2.20 14.53
CA ASP A 6 4.97 2.80 15.38
C ASP A 6 4.36 3.40 16.67
N HIS A 7 3.13 2.96 17.02
CA HIS A 7 2.41 3.34 18.24
C HIS A 7 3.05 2.53 19.39
N THR A 8 3.45 3.19 20.47
CA THR A 8 4.15 2.54 21.59
C THR A 8 3.23 1.89 22.61
N ASP A 9 1.91 1.99 22.42
CA ASP A 9 0.93 1.39 23.33
C ASP A 9 0.73 -0.09 22.98
N ARG A 10 1.57 -0.94 23.57
CA ARG A 10 1.53 -2.40 23.39
C ARG A 10 0.29 -3.04 24.05
N ASP A 11 -0.46 -2.27 24.83
CA ASP A 11 -1.69 -2.74 25.49
C ASP A 11 -2.94 -2.51 24.60
N ASP A 12 -2.80 -1.81 23.46
CA ASP A 12 -3.86 -1.70 22.45
C ASP A 12 -4.10 -3.07 21.79
N PRO A 13 -5.31 -3.65 21.88
CA PRO A 13 -5.62 -4.96 21.28
C PRO A 13 -5.51 -4.97 19.74
N PHE A 14 -5.42 -3.80 19.10
CA PHE A 14 -5.23 -3.67 17.65
C PHE A 14 -3.76 -3.42 17.27
N TRP A 15 -2.86 -3.29 18.25
CA TRP A 15 -1.43 -3.18 18.02
C TRP A 15 -0.87 -4.48 17.46
N HIS A 16 0.07 -4.35 16.54
CA HIS A 16 0.85 -5.45 16.01
C HIS A 16 2.22 -4.94 15.58
N ASP A 17 3.25 -5.76 15.78
CA ASP A 17 4.57 -5.44 15.26
C ASP A 17 4.66 -5.63 13.75
N ARG A 18 5.81 -5.25 13.18
CA ARG A 18 6.07 -5.37 11.74
C ARG A 18 5.95 -6.82 11.25
N GLN A 19 6.45 -7.80 11.99
CA GLN A 19 6.44 -9.19 11.54
C GLN A 19 5.02 -9.75 11.57
N GLN A 20 4.27 -9.48 12.64
CA GLN A 20 2.86 -9.86 12.75
C GLN A 20 2.02 -9.23 11.62
N TRP A 21 2.32 -7.99 11.23
CA TRP A 21 1.70 -7.36 10.07
C TRP A 21 2.03 -8.09 8.77
N MET A 22 3.32 -8.37 8.53
CA MET A 22 3.78 -9.07 7.33
C MET A 22 3.13 -10.46 7.22
N ASP A 23 3.13 -11.23 8.31
CA ASP A 23 2.51 -12.55 8.37
C ASP A 23 0.99 -12.50 8.11
N GLY A 24 0.31 -11.47 8.62
CA GLY A 24 -1.10 -11.23 8.35
C GLY A 24 -1.38 -10.91 6.88
N ILE A 25 -0.48 -10.14 6.24
CA ILE A 25 -0.55 -9.85 4.80
C ILE A 25 -0.35 -11.14 3.99
N ASP A 26 0.61 -11.97 4.35
CA ASP A 26 0.89 -13.25 3.67
C ASP A 26 -0.28 -14.21 3.80
N ALA A 27 -0.88 -14.30 4.99
CA ALA A 27 -2.07 -15.11 5.24
C ALA A 27 -3.26 -14.66 4.39
N LEU A 28 -3.49 -13.35 4.24
CA LEU A 28 -4.52 -12.82 3.35
C LEU A 28 -4.20 -13.07 1.87
N ALA A 29 -2.92 -12.94 1.49
CA ALA A 29 -2.48 -13.16 0.13
C ALA A 29 -2.64 -14.62 -0.32
N ALA A 30 -2.55 -15.58 0.62
CA ALA A 30 -2.80 -17.00 0.37
C ALA A 30 -4.27 -17.32 -0.02
N LEU A 31 -5.21 -16.41 0.25
CA LEU A 31 -6.62 -16.58 -0.15
C LEU A 31 -6.82 -16.16 -1.62
N PRO A 32 -7.24 -17.07 -2.52
CA PRO A 32 -7.25 -16.81 -3.97
C PRO A 32 -8.27 -15.76 -4.40
N ASN A 33 -9.30 -15.50 -3.60
CA ASN A 33 -10.38 -14.53 -3.85
C ASN A 33 -10.15 -13.17 -3.16
N THR A 34 -8.95 -12.93 -2.60
CA THR A 34 -8.61 -11.68 -1.92
C THR A 34 -7.68 -10.85 -2.81
N ILE A 35 -7.94 -9.55 -2.89
CA ILE A 35 -7.10 -8.54 -3.55
C ILE A 35 -6.56 -7.55 -2.52
N CYS A 36 -5.43 -6.91 -2.83
CA CYS A 36 -4.83 -5.88 -2.00
C CYS A 36 -4.94 -4.50 -2.64
N LYS A 37 -5.43 -3.53 -1.85
CA LYS A 37 -5.47 -2.13 -2.26
C LYS A 37 -4.33 -1.37 -1.61
N ILE A 38 -3.40 -0.87 -2.42
CA ILE A 38 -2.30 0.00 -1.99
C ILE A 38 -2.86 1.42 -1.81
N SER A 39 -3.24 1.75 -0.57
CA SER A 39 -3.91 3.00 -0.23
C SER A 39 -3.71 3.41 1.23
N GLY A 40 -3.86 4.70 1.53
CA GLY A 40 -3.88 5.24 2.90
C GLY A 40 -2.55 5.21 3.65
N ILE A 41 -1.48 4.80 2.99
CA ILE A 41 -0.15 4.61 3.60
C ILE A 41 0.41 5.95 4.10
N ILE A 42 0.27 7.03 3.31
CA ILE A 42 0.87 8.33 3.65
C ILE A 42 0.07 9.15 4.67
N ALA A 43 -1.08 8.67 5.14
CA ALA A 43 -1.91 9.41 6.10
C ALA A 43 -1.27 9.52 7.50
N ARG A 44 -0.17 8.78 7.76
CA ARG A 44 0.53 8.75 9.05
C ARG A 44 2.04 8.97 8.94
N THR A 45 2.51 9.47 7.80
CA THR A 45 3.94 9.77 7.61
C THR A 45 4.38 10.92 8.52
N ARG A 46 5.66 10.85 8.92
CA ARG A 46 6.34 11.93 9.64
C ARG A 46 6.89 12.97 8.65
N PRO A 47 7.20 14.20 9.09
CA PRO A 47 7.79 15.22 8.23
C PRO A 47 9.07 14.70 7.55
N GLY A 48 9.27 15.04 6.29
CA GLY A 48 10.44 14.62 5.51
C GLY A 48 10.45 13.15 5.07
N TRP A 49 9.29 12.46 5.08
CA TRP A 49 9.16 11.10 4.55
C TRP A 49 9.57 11.02 3.07
N THR A 50 10.01 9.82 2.67
CA THR A 50 10.48 9.50 1.32
C THR A 50 9.82 8.25 0.78
N ALA A 51 9.95 8.00 -0.54
CA ALA A 51 9.50 6.75 -1.15
C ALA A 51 10.15 5.52 -0.49
N ALA A 52 11.41 5.63 -0.06
CA ALA A 52 12.15 4.56 0.61
C ALA A 52 11.52 4.17 1.96
N ASP A 53 10.89 5.09 2.68
CA ASP A 53 10.19 4.78 3.94
C ASP A 53 8.94 3.94 3.71
N LEU A 54 8.30 4.08 2.54
CA LEU A 54 7.08 3.38 2.17
C LEU A 54 7.36 2.06 1.45
N ALA A 55 8.49 1.99 0.75
CA ALA A 55 8.87 0.89 -0.14
C ALA A 55 8.77 -0.49 0.53
N PRO A 56 9.19 -0.71 1.80
CA PRO A 56 9.08 -2.04 2.42
C PRO A 56 7.64 -2.54 2.52
N ALA A 57 6.70 -1.69 2.93
CA ALA A 57 5.30 -2.07 3.08
C ALA A 57 4.61 -2.24 1.71
N VAL A 58 4.89 -1.34 0.76
CA VAL A 58 4.35 -1.42 -0.60
C VAL A 58 4.85 -2.70 -1.29
N ASN A 59 6.18 -2.94 -1.31
CA ASN A 59 6.75 -4.11 -1.96
C ASN A 59 6.28 -5.42 -1.32
N HIS A 60 6.18 -5.49 0.01
CA HIS A 60 5.64 -6.67 0.68
C HIS A 60 4.24 -7.01 0.18
N CYS A 61 3.34 -6.03 0.08
CA CYS A 61 2.00 -6.24 -0.47
C CYS A 61 2.03 -6.66 -1.95
N LEU A 62 2.86 -6.01 -2.77
CA LEU A 62 2.97 -6.31 -4.21
C LEU A 62 3.49 -7.72 -4.46
N ASP A 63 4.51 -8.14 -3.73
CA ASP A 63 5.16 -9.43 -3.90
C ASP A 63 4.29 -10.58 -3.33
N SER A 64 3.59 -10.34 -2.23
CA SER A 64 2.73 -11.34 -1.60
C SER A 64 1.47 -11.64 -2.42
N PHE A 65 0.78 -10.60 -2.90
CA PHE A 65 -0.46 -10.77 -3.66
C PHE A 65 -0.20 -11.13 -5.13
N GLY A 66 0.94 -10.70 -5.67
CA GLY A 66 1.27 -10.81 -7.07
C GLY A 66 0.59 -9.74 -7.94
N PRO A 67 1.06 -9.57 -9.18
CA PRO A 67 0.73 -8.42 -10.02
C PRO A 67 -0.73 -8.38 -10.49
N ASP A 68 -1.45 -9.50 -10.42
CA ASP A 68 -2.85 -9.62 -10.86
C ASP A 68 -3.87 -9.31 -9.76
N ARG A 69 -3.44 -9.14 -8.49
CA ARG A 69 -4.35 -8.98 -7.34
C ARG A 69 -4.08 -7.73 -6.52
N VAL A 70 -3.47 -6.72 -7.15
CA VAL A 70 -3.12 -5.45 -6.50
C VAL A 70 -3.73 -4.27 -7.24
N VAL A 71 -4.29 -3.31 -6.50
CA VAL A 71 -4.88 -2.09 -7.06
C VAL A 71 -4.40 -0.86 -6.30
N PHE A 72 -4.17 0.25 -7.01
CA PHE A 72 -3.90 1.54 -6.39
C PHE A 72 -5.19 2.20 -5.87
N GLY A 73 -5.09 2.90 -4.74
CA GLY A 73 -6.10 3.87 -4.32
C GLY A 73 -5.45 5.04 -3.60
N GLY A 74 -5.76 6.26 -4.04
CA GLY A 74 -5.09 7.43 -3.46
C GLY A 74 -5.63 7.89 -2.10
N ASP A 75 -6.73 7.31 -1.61
CA ASP A 75 -7.32 7.58 -0.28
C ASP A 75 -7.57 9.07 0.00
N TRP A 76 -7.91 9.84 -1.03
CA TRP A 76 -8.21 11.27 -0.86
C TRP A 76 -9.57 11.45 -0.16
N PRO A 77 -9.70 12.39 0.80
CA PRO A 77 -8.69 13.35 1.28
C PRO A 77 -7.83 12.85 2.44
N VAL A 78 -8.06 11.64 2.95
CA VAL A 78 -7.34 11.09 4.13
C VAL A 78 -5.83 11.03 3.92
N CYS A 79 -5.36 10.80 2.69
CA CYS A 79 -3.95 10.85 2.36
C CYS A 79 -3.27 12.19 2.63
N THR A 80 -4.01 13.29 2.84
CA THR A 80 -3.44 14.60 3.20
C THR A 80 -3.28 14.80 4.71
N LEU A 81 -3.58 13.79 5.54
CA LEU A 81 -3.45 13.89 7.00
C LEU A 81 -2.01 13.68 7.49
N GLY A 82 -1.16 13.03 6.70
CA GLY A 82 0.26 12.86 7.03
C GLY A 82 1.02 14.18 6.95
N ALA A 83 2.14 14.27 7.65
CA ALA A 83 3.00 15.45 7.55
C ALA A 83 3.58 15.57 6.13
N ASP A 84 3.50 16.78 5.55
CA ASP A 84 3.93 17.11 4.19
C ASP A 84 3.26 16.24 3.08
N ALA A 85 2.18 15.55 3.43
CA ALA A 85 1.50 14.60 2.56
C ALA A 85 0.56 15.32 1.58
N THR A 86 0.74 15.05 0.29
CA THR A 86 -0.20 15.47 -0.76
C THR A 86 -0.52 14.29 -1.66
N TYR A 87 -1.68 14.34 -2.33
CA TYR A 87 -2.02 13.31 -3.32
C TYR A 87 -0.96 13.18 -4.42
N ARG A 88 -0.38 14.31 -4.87
CA ARG A 88 0.72 14.31 -5.84
C ARG A 88 1.94 13.57 -5.29
N ALA A 89 2.39 13.93 -4.08
CA ALA A 89 3.52 13.28 -3.45
C ALA A 89 3.28 11.76 -3.28
N TRP A 90 2.04 11.35 -2.96
CA TRP A 90 1.69 9.93 -2.90
C TRP A 90 1.94 9.22 -4.23
N VAL A 91 1.38 9.77 -5.31
CA VAL A 91 1.46 9.17 -6.64
C VAL A 91 2.90 9.11 -7.14
N GLU A 92 3.68 10.17 -6.94
CA GLU A 92 5.09 10.19 -7.36
C GLU A 92 5.94 9.22 -6.54
N ALA A 93 5.75 9.14 -5.22
CA ALA A 93 6.44 8.15 -4.39
C ALA A 93 6.09 6.71 -4.80
N LEU A 94 4.81 6.42 -5.09
CA LEU A 94 4.43 5.09 -5.55
C LEU A 94 5.07 4.75 -6.90
N LYS A 95 5.13 5.70 -7.85
CA LYS A 95 5.82 5.50 -9.13
C LYS A 95 7.30 5.22 -8.96
N GLU A 96 7.96 5.92 -8.03
CA GLU A 96 9.37 5.66 -7.70
C GLU A 96 9.56 4.23 -7.17
N ILE A 97 8.70 3.78 -6.25
CA ILE A 97 8.78 2.42 -5.66
C ILE A 97 8.61 1.32 -6.71
N ILE A 98 7.75 1.53 -7.70
CA ILE A 98 7.45 0.51 -8.73
C ILE A 98 8.28 0.67 -10.01
N ALA A 99 9.23 1.61 -10.05
CA ALA A 99 9.97 1.96 -11.27
C ALA A 99 10.68 0.77 -11.91
N ASP A 100 11.20 -0.15 -11.11
CA ASP A 100 11.93 -1.35 -11.57
C ASP A 100 11.00 -2.53 -11.93
N ARG A 101 9.69 -2.42 -11.68
CA ARG A 101 8.70 -3.43 -12.10
C ARG A 101 8.37 -3.24 -13.57
N SER A 102 7.98 -4.32 -14.24
CA SER A 102 7.67 -4.26 -15.68
C SER A 102 6.51 -3.29 -15.95
N GLU A 103 6.50 -2.64 -17.12
CA GLU A 103 5.42 -1.73 -17.51
C GLU A 103 4.03 -2.38 -17.44
N THR A 104 3.96 -3.70 -17.68
CA THR A 104 2.71 -4.46 -17.54
C THR A 104 2.26 -4.57 -16.10
N GLU A 105 3.15 -4.82 -15.15
CA GLU A 105 2.81 -4.86 -13.73
C GLU A 105 2.42 -3.47 -13.19
N GLN A 106 3.13 -2.43 -13.63
CA GLN A 106 2.79 -1.04 -13.29
C GLN A 106 1.39 -0.69 -13.80
N ARG A 107 1.06 -1.02 -15.06
CA ARG A 107 -0.27 -0.78 -15.64
C ARG A 107 -1.37 -1.58 -14.93
N LYS A 108 -1.10 -2.83 -14.56
CA LYS A 108 -2.03 -3.64 -13.77
C LYS A 108 -2.37 -3.00 -12.43
N LEU A 109 -1.34 -2.60 -11.67
CA LEU A 109 -1.51 -1.94 -10.37
C LEU A 109 -2.27 -0.61 -10.48
N LEU A 110 -1.90 0.21 -11.48
CA LEU A 110 -2.42 1.58 -11.62
C LEU A 110 -3.78 1.65 -12.33
N HIS A 111 -4.19 0.60 -13.06
CA HIS A 111 -5.39 0.64 -13.88
C HIS A 111 -6.05 -0.72 -14.11
N ASP A 112 -5.39 -1.66 -14.81
CA ASP A 112 -6.09 -2.79 -15.46
C ASP A 112 -6.80 -3.70 -14.43
N ASN A 113 -6.19 -3.93 -13.27
CA ASN A 113 -6.80 -4.76 -12.23
C ASN A 113 -8.06 -4.10 -11.66
N ALA A 114 -8.04 -2.77 -11.44
CA ALA A 114 -9.21 -2.06 -10.94
C ALA A 114 -10.35 -2.09 -11.98
N ALA A 115 -10.02 -1.89 -13.27
CA ALA A 115 -11.00 -1.99 -14.33
C ALA A 115 -11.65 -3.38 -14.39
N ALA A 116 -10.85 -4.44 -14.28
CA ALA A 116 -11.34 -5.81 -14.28
C ALA A 116 -12.18 -6.15 -13.04
N PHE A 117 -11.68 -5.86 -11.82
CA PHE A 117 -12.37 -6.22 -10.57
C PHE A 117 -13.65 -5.43 -10.33
N TYR A 118 -13.69 -4.17 -10.74
CA TYR A 118 -14.85 -3.30 -10.54
C TYR A 118 -15.73 -3.16 -11.79
N ALA A 119 -15.43 -3.91 -12.86
CA ALA A 119 -16.16 -3.88 -14.14
C ALA A 119 -16.33 -2.46 -14.70
N LEU A 120 -15.23 -1.69 -14.72
CA LEU A 120 -15.20 -0.33 -15.27
C LEU A 120 -15.02 -0.44 -16.79
N ALA A 121 -15.92 0.18 -17.55
CA ALA A 121 -15.99 0.14 -19.02
C ALA A 121 -15.07 1.18 -19.69
#